data_AF-A0AAZ3QSW7-F1
#
_entry.id   AF-A0AAZ3QSW7-F1
#
_cell.length_a   1.000
_cell.length_b   1.000
_cell.length_c   1.000
_cell.angle_alpha   90.00
_cell.angle_beta   90.00
_cell.angle_gamma   90.00
#
_symmetry.space_group_name_H-M   'P 1'
#
loop_
_entity.id
_entity.type
_entity.pdbx_description
1 polymer ?
#
loop_
_entity_poly.entity_id
_entity_poly.type
_entity_poly.pdbx_seq_one_letter_code
_entity_poly.pdbx_strand_id
1 'polypeptide(L)'
;MSEQKSSHEVEGIDCRAPRQDCVEDQNISAALKVPKNTVASIILKWKMFGTTKTLPRAARPDKLIIQGRRALVREETMNLMVTLTEVQSSSVEMGEPSRRTTISTALLQSGLYGRVVRRKPLLSKRHMASHLEFAKRRLKESQTM
;
A
#
# COMPACT_ATOMS: atom_id res chain seq x y z
N MET A 1 -19.37 45.01 14.55
CA MET A 1 -18.25 44.60 13.68
C MET A 1 -18.60 43.25 13.09
N SER A 2 -18.54 43.19 11.76
CA SER A 2 -19.07 42.16 10.88
C SER A 2 -18.54 40.74 11.15
N GLU A 3 -19.41 39.78 10.92
CA GLU A 3 -19.24 38.33 10.92
C GLU A 3 -18.14 37.85 9.97
N GLN A 4 -17.62 36.65 10.25
CA GLN A 4 -17.15 35.71 9.23
C GLN A 4 -17.32 34.27 9.74
N LYS A 5 -18.40 33.60 9.33
CA LYS A 5 -18.48 32.13 9.25
C LYS A 5 -18.03 31.72 7.85
N SER A 6 -17.08 30.79 7.77
CA SER A 6 -16.61 30.21 6.52
C SER A 6 -17.62 29.20 6.00
N SER A 7 -18.42 29.60 5.01
CA SER A 7 -19.23 28.73 4.17
C SER A 7 -18.32 27.91 3.26
N HIS A 8 -18.04 26.66 3.61
CA HIS A 8 -17.62 25.66 2.62
C HIS A 8 -18.85 24.84 2.25
N GLU A 9 -19.73 25.45 1.46
CA GLU A 9 -20.73 24.71 0.70
C GLU A 9 -20.01 24.05 -0.47
N VAL A 10 -19.96 22.72 -0.46
CA VAL A 10 -19.58 21.96 -1.65
C VAL A 10 -20.78 22.06 -2.59
N GLU A 11 -20.75 23.07 -3.47
CA GLU A 11 -21.67 23.14 -4.59
C GLU A 11 -21.53 21.84 -5.40
N GLY A 12 -22.61 21.07 -5.43
CA GLY A 12 -22.72 19.93 -6.32
C GLY A 12 -22.59 20.41 -7.75
N ILE A 13 -21.55 19.93 -8.44
CA ILE A 13 -21.38 20.18 -9.86
C ILE A 13 -22.49 19.41 -10.59
N ASP A 14 -23.63 20.06 -10.82
CA ASP A 14 -24.68 19.54 -11.71
C ASP A 14 -24.21 19.72 -13.15
N CYS A 15 -23.58 18.67 -13.69
CA CYS A 15 -23.14 18.62 -15.08
C CYS A 15 -24.33 18.48 -16.03
N ARG A 16 -25.14 19.53 -16.21
CA ARG A 16 -26.13 19.58 -17.30
C ARG A 16 -25.76 20.65 -18.33
N ALA A 17 -24.83 20.28 -19.22
CA ALA A 17 -24.46 21.07 -20.40
C ALA A 17 -25.38 20.79 -21.62
N PRO A 18 -25.51 21.73 -22.58
CA PRO A 18 -26.62 21.79 -23.54
C PRO A 18 -26.46 20.90 -24.80
N ARG A 19 -27.59 20.69 -25.49
CA ARG A 19 -27.92 19.68 -26.50
C ARG A 19 -27.14 19.70 -27.84
N GLN A 20 -26.04 20.45 -27.99
CA GLN A 20 -25.24 20.53 -29.24
C GLN A 20 -24.33 19.32 -29.47
N ASP A 21 -23.84 18.67 -28.41
CA ASP A 21 -22.87 17.56 -28.49
C ASP A 21 -23.44 16.30 -29.19
N CYS A 22 -24.77 16.17 -29.23
CA CYS A 22 -25.47 14.99 -29.75
C CYS A 22 -25.28 14.71 -31.25
N VAL A 23 -25.01 15.74 -32.06
CA VAL A 23 -24.86 15.63 -33.52
C VAL A 23 -23.43 15.25 -33.89
N GLU A 24 -22.44 15.83 -33.22
CA GLU A 24 -21.02 15.48 -33.41
C GLU A 24 -20.73 14.04 -32.99
N ASP A 25 -21.34 13.59 -31.88
CA ASP A 25 -21.26 12.20 -31.44
C ASP A 25 -21.78 11.20 -32.49
N GLN A 26 -22.79 11.59 -33.29
CA GLN A 26 -23.35 10.76 -34.36
C GLN A 26 -22.40 10.63 -35.54
N ASN A 27 -21.75 11.72 -35.93
CA ASN A 27 -20.75 11.72 -37.02
C ASN A 27 -19.55 10.83 -36.65
N ILE A 28 -19.05 10.96 -35.41
CA ILE A 28 -17.95 10.15 -34.89
C ILE A 28 -18.38 8.68 -34.75
N SER A 29 -19.59 8.41 -34.24
CA SER A 29 -20.16 7.07 -34.13
C SER A 29 -20.25 6.38 -35.50
N ALA A 30 -20.72 7.09 -36.53
CA ALA A 30 -20.85 6.56 -37.89
C ALA A 30 -19.49 6.27 -38.52
N ALA A 31 -18.52 7.18 -38.36
CA ALA A 31 -17.17 7.01 -38.88
C ALA A 31 -16.42 5.85 -38.20
N LEU A 32 -16.54 5.71 -36.88
CA LEU A 32 -15.82 4.71 -36.09
C LEU A 32 -16.58 3.37 -35.91
N LYS A 33 -17.86 3.30 -36.32
CA LYS A 33 -18.75 2.15 -36.09
C LYS A 33 -18.85 1.75 -34.61
N VAL A 34 -18.78 2.75 -33.72
CA VAL A 34 -18.90 2.59 -32.27
C VAL A 34 -20.24 3.17 -31.82
N PRO A 35 -20.98 2.56 -30.88
CA PRO A 35 -22.26 3.11 -30.45
C PRO A 35 -22.10 4.50 -29.83
N LYS A 36 -23.07 5.39 -30.13
CA LYS A 36 -23.11 6.79 -29.66
C LYS A 36 -22.84 6.93 -28.16
N ASN A 37 -23.42 6.06 -27.32
CA ASN A 37 -23.25 6.10 -25.87
C ASN A 37 -21.78 5.92 -25.45
N THR A 38 -21.03 5.09 -26.18
CA THR A 38 -19.61 4.87 -25.91
C THR A 38 -18.81 6.11 -26.29
N VAL A 39 -19.10 6.73 -27.44
CA VAL A 39 -18.46 7.99 -27.88
C VAL A 39 -18.68 9.09 -26.83
N ALA A 40 -19.93 9.30 -26.41
CA ALA A 40 -20.28 10.26 -25.37
C ALA A 40 -19.55 9.97 -24.04
N SER A 41 -19.50 8.70 -23.62
CA SER A 41 -18.78 8.30 -22.39
C SER A 41 -17.27 8.54 -22.46
N ILE A 42 -16.67 8.42 -23.65
CA ILE A 42 -15.25 8.67 -23.88
C ILE A 42 -14.97 10.17 -23.84
N ILE A 43 -15.80 10.99 -24.48
CA ILE A 43 -15.67 12.45 -24.47
C ILE A 43 -15.83 12.99 -23.05
N LEU A 44 -16.84 12.52 -22.31
CA LEU A 44 -17.03 12.89 -20.90
C LEU A 44 -15.80 12.52 -20.06
N LYS A 45 -15.27 11.30 -20.24
CA LYS A 45 -14.06 10.86 -19.54
C LYS A 45 -12.83 11.70 -19.90
N TRP A 46 -12.67 12.07 -21.17
CA TRP A 46 -11.59 12.94 -21.63
C TRP A 46 -11.69 14.34 -21.04
N LYS A 47 -12.90 14.95 -21.05
CA LYS A 47 -13.15 16.26 -20.42
C LYS A 47 -12.86 16.25 -18.91
N MET A 48 -13.17 15.15 -18.22
CA MET A 48 -12.99 15.04 -16.77
C MET A 48 -11.55 14.68 -16.33
N PHE A 49 -10.90 13.74 -17.01
CA PHE A 49 -9.63 13.14 -16.57
C PHE A 49 -8.47 13.35 -17.55
N GLY A 50 -8.72 13.87 -18.75
CA GLY A 50 -7.70 14.04 -19.79
C GLY A 50 -7.17 12.70 -20.36
N THR A 51 -7.88 11.60 -20.16
CA THR A 51 -7.45 10.26 -20.58
C THR A 51 -8.54 9.47 -21.29
N THR A 52 -8.18 8.82 -22.40
CA THR A 52 -9.05 7.88 -23.14
C THR A 52 -8.93 6.45 -22.62
N LYS A 53 -7.83 6.12 -21.94
CA LYS A 53 -7.56 4.78 -21.39
C LYS A 53 -8.60 4.41 -20.33
N THR A 54 -9.02 3.15 -20.30
CA THR A 54 -9.89 2.63 -19.23
C THR A 54 -9.10 2.55 -17.93
N LEU A 55 -9.59 3.23 -16.89
CA LEU A 55 -9.02 3.14 -15.55
C LEU A 55 -9.24 1.73 -14.99
N PRO A 56 -8.31 1.25 -14.13
CA PRO A 56 -8.54 0.00 -13.41
C PRO A 56 -9.80 0.12 -12.57
N ARG A 57 -10.55 -0.97 -12.49
CA ARG A 57 -11.75 -1.03 -11.65
C ARG A 57 -11.35 -0.89 -10.18
N ALA A 58 -12.12 -0.10 -9.42
CA ALA A 58 -11.98 -0.04 -7.97
C ALA A 58 -12.08 -1.46 -7.38
N ALA A 59 -11.07 -1.86 -6.63
CA ALA A 59 -11.01 -3.17 -6.00
C ALA A 59 -11.84 -3.19 -4.70
N ARG A 60 -12.09 -4.40 -4.20
CA ARG A 60 -12.65 -4.59 -2.86
C ARG A 60 -11.61 -4.12 -1.82
N PRO A 61 -12.02 -3.39 -0.76
CA PRO A 61 -11.15 -3.10 0.36
C PRO A 61 -10.58 -4.37 0.99
N ASP A 62 -9.33 -4.29 1.45
CA ASP A 62 -8.68 -5.38 2.16
C ASP A 62 -9.39 -5.68 3.49
N LYS A 63 -9.30 -6.94 3.93
CA LYS A 63 -9.86 -7.36 5.23
C LYS A 63 -9.13 -6.77 6.42
N LEU A 64 -7.84 -6.49 6.24
CA LEU A 64 -7.02 -5.81 7.23
C LEU A 64 -7.02 -4.31 6.94
N ILE A 65 -7.38 -3.52 7.92
CA ILE A 65 -7.25 -2.07 7.91
C ILE A 65 -5.76 -1.73 7.95
N ILE A 66 -5.41 -0.59 7.33
CA ILE A 66 -4.02 -0.10 7.29
C ILE A 66 -3.38 -0.02 8.68
N GLN A 67 -4.15 0.37 9.70
CA GLN A 67 -3.68 0.46 11.09
C GLN A 67 -3.33 -0.92 11.66
N GLY A 68 -4.23 -1.88 11.48
CA GLY A 68 -4.05 -3.27 11.87
C GLY A 68 -2.82 -3.91 11.24
N ARG A 69 -2.68 -3.73 9.92
CA ARG A 69 -1.48 -4.18 9.20
C ARG A 69 -0.19 -3.57 9.76
N ARG A 70 -0.19 -2.29 10.13
CA ARG A 70 0.99 -1.64 10.75
C ARG A 70 1.28 -2.19 12.15
N ALA A 71 0.25 -2.48 12.94
CA ALA A 71 0.40 -3.07 14.26
C ALA A 71 1.06 -4.46 14.17
N LEU A 72 0.56 -5.32 13.27
CA LEU A 72 1.11 -6.65 13.00
C LEU A 72 2.60 -6.60 12.63
N VAL A 73 2.97 -5.71 11.70
CA VAL A 73 4.37 -5.55 11.26
C VAL A 73 5.26 -5.10 12.43
N ARG A 74 4.77 -4.21 13.30
CA ARG A 74 5.53 -3.76 14.48
C ARG A 74 5.75 -4.89 15.48
N GLU A 75 4.71 -5.67 15.76
CA GLU A 75 4.77 -6.80 16.69
C GLU A 75 5.82 -7.83 16.24
N GLU A 76 5.79 -8.24 14.97
CA GLU A 76 6.78 -9.19 14.43
C GLU A 76 8.20 -8.61 14.35
N THR A 77 8.34 -7.31 14.07
CA THR A 77 9.68 -6.69 14.01
C THR A 77 10.34 -6.66 15.39
N MET A 78 9.55 -6.43 16.45
CA MET A 78 10.05 -6.46 17.82
C MET A 78 10.32 -7.89 18.29
N ASN A 79 9.45 -8.82 17.90
CA ASN A 79 9.52 -10.22 18.30
C ASN A 79 9.63 -11.13 17.06
N LEU A 80 10.85 -11.30 16.55
CA LEU A 80 11.12 -12.07 15.32
C LEU A 80 10.85 -13.59 15.43
N MET A 81 10.48 -14.10 16.61
CA MET A 81 10.25 -15.53 16.88
C MET A 81 8.78 -15.88 17.16
N VAL A 82 7.86 -14.92 17.00
CA VAL A 82 6.43 -15.13 17.28
C VAL A 82 5.83 -16.08 16.25
N THR A 83 4.98 -16.98 16.73
CA THR A 83 4.26 -17.91 15.85
C THR A 83 3.01 -17.24 15.30
N LEU A 84 2.60 -17.58 14.07
CA LEU A 84 1.40 -17.02 13.44
C LEU A 84 0.11 -17.17 14.29
N THR A 85 0.05 -18.18 15.16
CA THR A 85 -1.07 -18.37 16.10
C THR A 85 -1.10 -17.32 17.20
N GLU A 86 0.05 -16.90 17.70
CA GLU A 86 0.18 -15.87 18.73
C GLU A 86 -0.18 -14.50 18.12
N VAL A 87 0.31 -14.21 16.92
CA VAL A 87 -0.08 -13.03 16.13
C VAL A 87 -1.59 -13.01 15.85
N GLN A 88 -2.20 -14.18 15.66
CA GLN A 88 -3.64 -14.26 15.48
C GLN A 88 -4.39 -13.92 16.78
N SER A 89 -3.92 -14.40 17.93
CA SER A 89 -4.51 -14.07 19.23
C SER A 89 -4.38 -12.57 19.53
N SER A 90 -3.21 -11.96 19.31
CA SER A 90 -3.01 -10.52 19.49
C SER A 90 -3.91 -9.70 18.57
N SER A 91 -4.09 -10.12 17.32
CA SER A 91 -5.02 -9.50 16.37
C SER A 91 -6.48 -9.52 16.86
N VAL A 92 -6.91 -10.59 17.53
CA VAL A 92 -8.24 -10.70 18.12
C VAL A 92 -8.39 -9.75 19.32
N GLU A 93 -7.38 -9.68 20.19
CA GLU A 93 -7.34 -8.75 21.33
C GLU A 93 -7.40 -7.28 20.88
N MET A 94 -6.76 -6.97 19.76
CA MET A 94 -6.78 -5.63 19.14
C MET A 94 -8.11 -5.29 18.43
N GLY A 95 -9.10 -6.20 18.46
CA GLY A 95 -10.42 -5.98 17.86
C GLY A 95 -10.47 -6.17 16.35
N GLU A 96 -9.42 -6.72 15.73
CA GLU A 96 -9.37 -6.99 14.30
C GLU A 96 -9.17 -8.50 14.04
N PRO A 97 -10.21 -9.33 14.25
CA PRO A 97 -10.09 -10.77 14.09
C PRO A 97 -9.84 -11.14 12.63
N SER A 98 -8.60 -11.56 12.34
CA SER A 98 -8.17 -11.97 11.01
C SER A 98 -7.89 -13.46 10.91
N ARG A 99 -8.11 -14.01 9.70
CA ARG A 99 -7.72 -15.40 9.41
C ARG A 99 -6.19 -15.47 9.29
N ARG A 100 -5.61 -16.61 9.70
CA ARG A 100 -4.17 -16.90 9.57
C ARG A 100 -3.62 -16.63 8.18
N THR A 101 -4.34 -17.02 7.13
CA THR A 101 -3.93 -16.78 5.74
C THR A 101 -3.85 -15.29 5.40
N THR A 102 -4.80 -14.48 5.87
CA THR A 102 -4.79 -13.03 5.68
C THR A 102 -3.57 -12.40 6.35
N ILE A 103 -3.27 -12.80 7.59
CA ILE A 103 -2.10 -12.32 8.33
C ILE A 103 -0.83 -12.70 7.58
N SER A 104 -0.67 -13.97 7.20
CA SER A 104 0.49 -14.44 6.44
C SER A 104 0.69 -13.69 5.11
N THR A 105 -0.39 -13.43 4.36
CA THR A 105 -0.30 -12.64 3.12
C THR A 105 0.12 -11.20 3.37
N ALA A 106 -0.37 -10.57 4.44
CA ALA A 106 -0.02 -9.20 4.79
C ALA A 106 1.46 -9.07 5.17
N LEU A 107 1.98 -10.05 5.91
CA LEU A 107 3.38 -10.15 6.30
C LEU A 107 4.30 -10.36 5.09
N LEU A 108 3.90 -11.27 4.19
CA LEU A 108 4.62 -11.51 2.93
C LEU A 108 4.68 -10.24 2.08
N GLN A 109 3.57 -9.51 1.95
CA GLN A 109 3.54 -8.23 1.23
C GLN A 109 4.39 -7.14 1.90
N SER A 110 4.63 -7.22 3.21
CA SER A 110 5.59 -6.34 3.91
C SER A 110 7.04 -6.85 3.86
N GLY A 111 7.31 -7.98 3.21
CA GLY A 111 8.65 -8.54 3.10
C GLY A 111 9.14 -9.29 4.34
N LEU A 112 8.23 -9.66 5.25
CA LEU A 112 8.52 -10.50 6.40
C LEU A 112 8.31 -11.96 6.03
N TYR A 113 9.35 -12.76 6.20
CA TYR A 113 9.37 -14.17 5.83
C TYR A 113 9.71 -15.03 7.05
N GLY A 114 8.99 -16.14 7.20
CA GLY A 114 9.40 -17.19 8.14
C GLY A 114 10.76 -17.75 7.74
N ARG A 115 11.76 -17.60 8.60
CA ARG A 115 13.12 -18.13 8.41
C ARG A 115 13.58 -18.83 9.69
N VAL A 116 14.47 -19.80 9.53
CA VAL A 116 15.12 -20.46 10.67
C VAL A 116 16.35 -19.66 11.05
N VAL A 117 16.44 -19.26 12.32
CA VAL A 117 17.61 -18.56 12.86
C VAL A 117 18.82 -19.49 12.84
N ARG A 118 19.96 -19.01 12.36
CA ARG A 118 21.23 -19.77 12.40
C ARG A 118 21.71 -19.92 13.83
N ARG A 119 22.20 -21.11 14.19
CA ARG A 119 22.86 -21.35 15.48
C ARG A 119 24.10 -20.45 15.58
N LYS A 120 24.17 -19.62 16.61
CA LYS A 120 25.31 -18.76 16.91
C LYS A 120 25.98 -19.24 18.20
N PRO A 121 27.32 -19.23 18.29
CA PRO A 121 27.99 -19.50 19.54
C PRO A 121 27.65 -18.41 20.57
N LEU A 122 27.54 -18.81 21.84
CA LEU A 122 27.30 -17.88 22.94
C LEU A 122 28.61 -17.17 23.29
N LEU A 123 28.77 -15.94 22.80
CA LEU A 123 29.96 -15.13 23.07
C LEU A 123 29.75 -14.25 24.31
N SER A 124 30.71 -14.32 25.24
CA SER A 124 30.82 -13.34 26.32
C SER A 124 31.31 -12.00 25.78
N LYS A 125 31.01 -10.91 26.50
CA LYS A 125 31.51 -9.56 26.19
C LYS A 125 33.03 -9.52 26.00
N ARG A 126 33.78 -10.30 26.81
CA ARG A 126 35.24 -10.44 26.67
C ARG A 126 35.63 -11.00 25.30
N HIS A 127 34.99 -12.08 24.87
CA HIS A 127 35.26 -12.71 23.57
C HIS A 127 34.94 -11.76 22.41
N MET A 128 33.81 -11.05 22.49
CA MET A 128 33.43 -10.06 21.46
C MET A 128 34.48 -8.96 21.30
N ALA A 129 34.99 -8.43 22.42
CA ALA A 129 36.03 -7.39 22.40
C ALA A 129 37.34 -7.91 21.78
N SER A 130 37.82 -9.08 22.21
CA SER A 130 39.04 -9.67 21.67
C SER A 130 38.93 -10.02 20.18
N HIS A 131 37.78 -10.57 19.73
CA HIS A 131 37.55 -10.86 18.31
C HIS A 131 37.55 -9.58 17.47
N LEU A 132 36.93 -8.51 17.97
CA LEU A 132 36.87 -7.22 17.29
C LEU A 132 38.25 -6.56 17.18
N GLU A 133 39.04 -6.59 18.25
CA GLU A 133 40.42 -6.08 18.24
C GLU A 133 41.29 -6.87 17.25
N PHE A 134 41.20 -8.20 17.27
CA PHE A 134 41.89 -9.07 16.34
C PHE A 134 41.54 -8.74 14.88
N ALA A 135 40.25 -8.60 14.56
CA ALA A 135 39.80 -8.25 13.22
C ALA A 135 40.33 -6.88 12.77
N LYS A 136 40.30 -5.86 13.64
CA LYS A 136 40.85 -4.53 13.36
C LYS A 136 42.35 -4.57 13.08
N ARG A 137 43.11 -5.32 13.88
CA ARG A 137 44.56 -5.46 13.72
C ARG A 137 44.90 -6.06 12.35
N ARG A 138 44.21 -7.14 11.97
CA ARG A 138 44.39 -7.79 10.66
C ARG A 138 44.03 -6.90 9.47
N LEU A 139 42.93 -6.14 9.57
CA LEU A 139 42.55 -5.18 8.54
C LEU A 139 43.62 -4.09 8.35
N LYS A 140 44.24 -3.63 9.45
CA LYS A 140 45.32 -2.65 9.40
C LYS A 140 46.59 -3.21 8.76
N GLU A 141 46.99 -4.43 9.14
CA GLU A 141 48.13 -5.14 8.54
C GLU A 141 47.98 -5.32 7.03
N SER A 142 46.76 -5.60 6.55
CA SER A 142 46.48 -5.75 5.11
C SER A 142 46.48 -4.45 4.31
N GLN A 143 46.36 -3.28 4.95
CA GLN A 143 46.40 -1.97 4.29
C GLN A 143 47.81 -1.37 4.24
N THR A 144 48.71 -1.87 5.10
CA THR A 144 50.11 -1.43 5.16
C THR A 144 51.04 -2.22 4.25
N MET A 145 50.54 -3.30 3.63
CA MET A 145 51.20 -4.05 2.56
C MET A 145 50.66 -3.59 1.21
#